data_AF-A0A819T5Y7-F1
#
_entry.id   AF-A0A819T5Y7-F1
#
_cell.length_a   1.000
_cell.length_b   1.000
_cell.length_c   1.000
_cell.angle_alpha   90.00
_cell.angle_beta   90.00
_cell.angle_gamma   90.00
#
_symmetry.space_group_name_H-M   'P 1'
#
loop_
_entity.id
_entity.type
_entity.pdbx_description
1 polymer ?
#
loop_
_entity_poly.entity_id
_entity_poly.type
_entity_poly.pdbx_seq_one_letter_code
_entity_poly.pdbx_strand_id
1 'polypeptide(L)'
;MAIQAQLALHRKILFSYVSLPCISGIGSCIYDDLCTICPQCGCPLTVGDHTLTIPITIYVDSWALVGNYQGQVDIQTSSGAKGCVQVSNVHIKSSK
;
A
#
# COMPACT_ATOMS: atom_id res chain seq x y z
N MET A 1 -16.68 0.64 -11.53
CA MET A 1 -16.35 1.79 -10.64
C MET A 1 -14.86 1.70 -10.40
N ALA A 2 -14.09 2.72 -10.81
CA ALA A 2 -12.66 2.75 -10.56
C ALA A 2 -12.41 3.40 -9.18
N ILE A 3 -11.49 2.81 -8.41
CA ILE A 3 -11.05 3.35 -7.12
C ILE A 3 -9.59 3.73 -7.27
N GLN A 4 -9.34 5.02 -7.45
CA GLN A 4 -7.99 5.55 -7.48
C GLN A 4 -7.45 5.53 -6.05
N ALA A 5 -6.21 5.10 -5.88
CA ALA A 5 -5.55 5.15 -4.59
C ALA A 5 -4.13 5.69 -4.69
N GLN A 6 -3.77 6.48 -3.68
CA GLN A 6 -2.43 6.98 -3.50
C GLN A 6 -1.84 6.31 -2.27
N LEU A 7 -0.84 5.45 -2.49
CA LEU A 7 -0.07 4.85 -1.41
C LEU A 7 1.09 5.79 -1.07
N ALA A 8 1.28 6.05 0.23
CA ALA A 8 2.47 6.67 0.78
C ALA A 8 3.13 5.66 1.71
N LEU A 9 4.34 5.21 1.38
CA LEU A 9 5.07 4.20 2.13
C LEU A 9 6.33 4.79 2.75
N HIS A 10 6.50 4.58 4.04
CA HIS A 10 7.61 5.05 4.84
C HIS A 10 8.31 3.87 5.51
N ARG A 11 9.62 3.79 5.32
CA ARG A 11 10.46 2.79 6.01
C ARG A 11 11.10 3.41 7.23
N LYS A 12 11.08 2.65 8.32
CA LYS A 12 11.83 2.99 9.51
C LYS A 12 13.31 2.59 9.33
N ILE A 13 14.20 3.57 9.38
CA ILE A 13 15.66 3.37 9.34
C ILE A 13 16.25 4.07 10.56
N LEU A 14 16.90 3.28 11.44
CA LEU A 14 17.44 3.76 12.72
C LEU A 14 16.39 4.54 13.52
N PHE A 15 16.47 5.88 13.51
CA PHE A 15 15.63 6.81 14.26
C PHE A 15 14.69 7.64 13.39
N SER A 16 14.66 7.43 12.07
CA SER A 16 13.90 8.27 11.12
C SER A 16 13.07 7.44 10.15
N TYR A 17 12.05 8.08 9.58
CA TYR A 17 11.20 7.50 8.54
C TYR A 17 11.57 8.09 7.19
N VAL A 18 11.90 7.22 6.24
CA VAL A 18 12.24 7.62 4.88
C VAL A 18 11.11 7.22 3.95
N SER A 19 10.59 8.19 3.20
CA SER A 19 9.59 7.94 2.16
C SER A 19 10.21 7.15 1.02
N LEU A 20 9.56 6.06 0.63
CA LEU A 20 9.98 5.30 -0.55
C LEU A 20 9.30 5.83 -1.79
N PRO A 21 10.07 6.20 -2.82
CA PRO A 21 9.47 6.54 -4.11
C PRO A 21 8.78 5.31 -4.71
N CYS A 22 7.87 5.56 -5.65
CA CYS A 22 7.32 4.50 -6.48
C CYS A 22 8.44 3.92 -7.37
N ILE A 23 8.81 2.66 -7.15
CA ILE A 23 9.81 1.95 -7.96
C ILE A 23 9.13 0.74 -8.57
N SER A 24 9.04 0.70 -9.90
CA SER A 24 8.44 -0.43 -10.63
C SER A 24 7.03 -0.82 -10.16
N GLY A 25 6.22 0.17 -9.77
CA GLY A 25 4.85 -0.06 -9.27
C GLY A 25 4.76 -0.49 -7.80
N ILE A 26 5.89 -0.52 -7.07
CA ILE A 26 5.99 -0.89 -5.66
C ILE A 26 6.45 0.33 -4.85
N GLY A 27 5.71 0.69 -3.80
CA GLY A 27 6.04 1.82 -2.92
C GLY A 27 4.99 2.92 -2.94
N SER A 28 5.40 4.20 -2.88
CA SER A 28 4.45 5.32 -2.84
C SER A 28 3.88 5.67 -4.23
N CYS A 29 3.16 4.73 -4.83
CA CYS A 29 2.59 4.86 -6.17
C CYS A 29 1.15 5.39 -6.13
N ILE A 30 0.75 6.00 -7.24
CA ILE A 30 -0.67 6.24 -7.54
C ILE A 30 -1.14 5.05 -8.38
N TYR A 31 -2.21 4.42 -7.92
CA TYR A 31 -2.86 3.30 -8.55
C TYR A 31 -4.22 3.78 -9.08
N ASP A 32 -4.38 3.75 -10.40
CA ASP A 32 -5.60 4.26 -11.05
C ASP A 32 -6.85 3.42 -10.71
N ASP A 33 -6.65 2.12 -10.47
CA ASP A 33 -7.71 1.22 -10.01
C ASP A 33 -7.19 0.14 -9.07
N LEU A 34 -7.40 0.34 -7.76
CA LEU A 34 -7.07 -0.67 -6.75
C LEU A 34 -7.77 -2.01 -6.99
N CYS A 35 -8.95 -2.01 -7.60
CA CYS A 35 -9.72 -3.22 -7.82
C CYS A 35 -9.02 -4.18 -8.79
N THR A 36 -8.27 -3.65 -9.74
CA THR A 36 -7.47 -4.43 -10.68
C THR A 36 -6.24 -5.06 -9.99
N ILE A 37 -5.69 -4.40 -8.97
CA ILE A 37 -4.47 -4.84 -8.27
C ILE A 37 -4.80 -5.79 -7.12
N CYS A 38 -5.97 -5.62 -6.50
CA CYS A 38 -6.43 -6.45 -5.40
C CYS A 38 -7.84 -7.02 -5.68
N PRO A 39 -7.93 -8.11 -6.47
CA PRO A 39 -9.21 -8.76 -6.75
C PRO A 39 -9.91 -9.25 -5.48
N GLN A 40 -9.13 -9.65 -4.47
CA GLN A 40 -9.64 -10.09 -3.16
C GLN A 40 -10.11 -8.96 -2.24
N CYS A 41 -9.91 -7.69 -2.61
CA CYS A 41 -10.34 -6.56 -1.78
C CYS A 41 -11.86 -6.30 -1.85
N GLY A 42 -12.63 -7.08 -2.61
CA GLY A 42 -14.10 -7.04 -2.58
C GLY A 42 -14.68 -5.73 -3.11
N CYS A 43 -14.22 -5.27 -4.28
CA CYS A 43 -14.76 -4.07 -4.90
C CYS A 43 -16.22 -4.26 -5.36
N PRO A 44 -17.09 -3.22 -5.23
CA PRO A 44 -16.82 -1.89 -4.71
C PRO A 44 -16.76 -1.83 -3.17
N LEU A 45 -15.80 -1.08 -2.64
CA LEU A 45 -15.69 -0.82 -1.20
C LEU A 45 -16.94 -0.10 -0.68
N THR A 46 -17.61 -0.71 0.31
CA THR A 46 -18.75 -0.12 1.00
C THR A 46 -18.28 0.80 2.13
N VAL A 47 -19.12 1.75 2.54
CA VAL A 47 -18.83 2.60 3.71
C VAL A 47 -18.85 1.72 4.96
N GLY A 48 -17.77 1.74 5.73
CA GLY A 48 -17.62 0.95 6.95
C GLY A 48 -16.15 0.64 7.25
N ASP A 49 -15.91 -0.02 8.38
CA ASP A 49 -14.58 -0.46 8.76
C ASP A 49 -14.21 -1.75 8.01
N HIS A 50 -13.10 -1.71 7.27
CA HIS A 50 -12.58 -2.86 6.54
C HIS A 50 -11.20 -3.24 7.08
N THR A 51 -11.03 -4.50 7.49
CA THR A 51 -9.72 -5.06 7.81
C THR A 51 -9.26 -5.88 6.61
N LEU A 52 -8.27 -5.35 5.88
CA LEU A 52 -7.69 -6.03 4.73
C LEU A 52 -6.40 -6.73 5.16
N THR A 53 -6.46 -8.05 5.26
CA THR A 53 -5.26 -8.89 5.45
C THR A 53 -4.75 -9.27 4.08
N ILE A 54 -3.77 -8.52 3.57
CA ILE A 54 -3.18 -8.79 2.26
C ILE A 54 -1.92 -9.64 2.49
N PRO A 55 -1.87 -10.92 2.06
CA PRO A 55 -0.65 -11.71 2.11
C PRO A 55 0.29 -11.24 0.99
N ILE A 56 1.06 -10.18 1.24
CA ILE A 56 2.09 -9.71 0.31
C ILE A 56 3.45 -10.32 0.66
N THR A 57 3.93 -11.20 -0.21
CA THR A 57 5.33 -11.62 -0.25
C THR A 57 6.03 -10.81 -1.31
N ILE A 58 6.77 -9.77 -0.89
CA ILE A 58 7.52 -8.92 -1.82
C ILE A 58 8.92 -9.52 -1.98
N TYR A 59 9.21 -10.02 -3.19
CA TYR A 59 10.54 -10.48 -3.57
C TYR A 59 11.37 -9.26 -3.94
N VAL A 60 12.40 -8.98 -3.14
CA VAL A 60 13.31 -7.85 -3.36
C VAL A 60 14.73 -8.38 -3.51
N ASP A 61 15.35 -8.08 -4.65
CA ASP A 61 16.74 -8.49 -4.94
C ASP A 61 17.77 -7.65 -4.17
N SER A 62 17.31 -6.63 -3.43
CA SER A 62 18.14 -5.74 -2.64
C SER A 62 17.78 -5.83 -1.16
N TRP A 63 18.78 -6.17 -0.34
CA TRP A 63 18.72 -6.05 1.12
C TRP A 63 18.31 -4.65 1.58
N ALA A 64 18.51 -3.63 0.74
CA ALA A 64 18.10 -2.26 1.03
C ALA A 64 16.58 -2.09 1.11
N LEU A 65 15.78 -3.08 0.68
CA LEU A 65 14.32 -3.07 0.82
C LEU A 65 13.80 -4.00 1.93
N VAL A 66 14.69 -4.62 2.71
CA VAL A 66 14.31 -5.42 3.89
C VAL A 66 14.11 -4.48 5.07
N GLY A 67 13.00 -4.61 5.80
CA GLY A 67 12.76 -3.79 6.98
C GLY A 67 11.30 -3.66 7.38
N ASN A 68 11.07 -2.71 8.29
CA ASN A 68 9.75 -2.37 8.80
C ASN A 68 9.21 -1.13 8.09
N TYR A 69 8.00 -1.25 7.59
CA TYR A 69 7.33 -0.25 6.80
C TYR A 69 6.00 0.11 7.45
N GLN A 70 5.63 1.37 7.30
CA GLN A 70 4.30 1.89 7.58
C GLN A 70 3.88 2.71 6.37
N GLY A 71 2.59 2.86 6.16
CA GLY A 71 2.10 3.66 5.06
C GLY A 71 0.66 4.10 5.27
N GLN A 72 0.21 4.93 4.35
CA GLN A 72 -1.16 5.43 4.28
C GLN A 72 -1.65 5.24 2.85
N VAL A 73 -2.88 4.80 2.69
CA VAL A 73 -3.56 4.68 1.40
C VAL A 73 -4.72 5.66 1.40
N ASP A 74 -4.62 6.70 0.60
CA ASP A 74 -5.72 7.61 0.33
C ASP A 74 -6.50 7.10 -0.88
N ILE A 75 -7.78 6.83 -0.71
CA ILE A 75 -8.67 6.34 -1.75
C ILE A 75 -9.61 7.45 -2.23
N GLN A 76 -9.84 7.49 -3.53
CA GLN A 76 -10.81 8.38 -4.16
C GLN A 76 -11.64 7.60 -5.17
N THR A 77 -12.96 7.69 -5.06
CA THR A 77 -13.88 7.10 -6.03
C THR A 77 -14.30 8.12 -7.08
N SER A 78 -14.78 7.64 -8.23
CA SER A 78 -15.37 8.51 -9.27
C SER A 78 -16.61 9.27 -8.81
N SER A 79 -17.27 8.83 -7.74
CA SER A 79 -18.39 9.56 -7.09
C SER A 79 -17.93 10.70 -6.16
N GLY A 80 -16.61 10.90 -6.01
CA GLY A 80 -16.02 11.93 -5.16
C GLY A 80 -15.84 11.52 -3.70
N ALA A 81 -16.21 10.29 -3.31
CA ALA A 81 -15.97 9.80 -1.96
C ALA A 81 -14.46 9.62 -1.73
N LYS A 82 -13.98 10.11 -0.59
CA LYS A 82 -12.58 10.02 -0.17
C LYS A 82 -12.49 9.21 1.11
N GLY A 83 -11.44 8.41 1.23
CA GLY A 83 -11.14 7.64 2.42
C GLY A 83 -9.63 7.55 2.62
N CYS A 84 -9.22 7.24 3.85
CA CYS A 84 -7.82 7.06 4.22
C CYS A 84 -7.70 5.78 5.04
N VAL A 85 -6.74 4.92 4.68
CA VAL A 85 -6.43 3.68 5.38
C VAL A 85 -4.98 3.73 5.85
N GLN A 86 -4.75 3.58 7.15
CA GLN A 86 -3.41 3.48 7.71
C GLN A 86 -2.95 2.01 7.66
N VAL A 87 -1.76 1.79 7.11
CA VAL A 87 -1.13 0.47 6.98
C VAL A 87 0.07 0.44 7.90
N SER A 88 -0.03 -0.30 8.99
CA SER A 88 1.05 -0.49 9.97
C SER A 88 1.54 -1.94 9.98
N ASN A 89 2.76 -2.16 10.48
CA ASN A 89 3.38 -3.49 10.65
C ASN A 89 3.66 -4.25 9.34
N VAL A 90 4.03 -3.54 8.27
CA VAL A 90 4.45 -4.21 7.03
C VAL A 90 5.90 -4.64 7.17
N HIS A 91 6.15 -5.95 7.09
CA HIS A 91 7.48 -6.53 7.21
C HIS A 91 7.92 -7.11 5.87
N ILE A 92 8.91 -6.47 5.24
CA ILE A 92 9.53 -7.01 4.02
C ILE A 92 10.73 -7.84 4.42
N LYS A 93 10.72 -9.12 4.05
CA LYS A 93 11.81 -10.07 4.26
C LYS A 93 12.50 -10.35 2.93
N SER A 94 13.80 -10.63 2.96
CA SER A 94 14.52 -11.11 1.78
C SER A 94 13.99 -12.48 1.41
N SER A 95 13.63 -12.69 0.15
CA SER A 95 13.51 -14.04 -0.37
C SER A 95 14.92 -14.57 -0.54
N LYS A 96 15.28 -15.58 0.25
CA LYS A 96 16.42 -16.44 -0.07
C LYS A 96 15.96 -17.51 -1.04
#